data_AF-A0A967WCM5-F1
#
_entry.id   AF-A0A967WCM5-F1
#
_cell.length_a   1.000
_cell.length_b   1.000
_cell.length_c   1.000
_cell.angle_alpha   90.00
_cell.angle_beta   90.00
_cell.angle_gamma   90.00
#
_symmetry.space_group_name_H-M   'P 1'
#
loop_
_entity.id
_entity.type
_entity.pdbx_description
1 polymer ?
#
loop_
_entity_poly.entity_id
_entity_poly.type
_entity_poly.pdbx_seq_one_letter_code
_entity_poly.pdbx_strand_id
1 'polypeptide(L)'
;MYTCSADSLKLIQERIAEQSLNRVIVSSCTPRTHEPIFRDTIREAGLNPYLFEMANIRDQDSWVHANWPDRATKKARELTRMAVARSR
;
A
#
# COMPACT_ATOMS: atom_id res chain seq x y z
N MET A 1 11.31 -9.47 -2.74
CA MET A 1 10.87 -8.18 -3.31
C MET A 1 10.26 -7.35 -2.19
N TYR A 2 10.61 -6.07 -2.05
CA TYR A 2 10.18 -5.20 -0.95
C TYR A 2 9.61 -3.89 -1.48
N THR A 3 8.33 -3.60 -1.22
CA THR A 3 7.67 -2.38 -1.72
C THR A 3 8.26 -1.08 -1.14
N CYS A 4 8.97 -1.16 -0.02
CA CYS A 4 9.70 -0.03 0.56
C CYS A 4 11.14 0.14 0.05
N SER A 5 11.60 -0.68 -0.91
CA SER A 5 12.91 -0.48 -1.52
C SER A 5 12.93 0.76 -2.40
N ALA A 6 14.11 1.39 -2.54
CA ALA A 6 14.29 2.58 -3.39
C ALA A 6 13.74 2.37 -4.82
N ASP A 7 14.00 1.20 -5.43
CA ASP A 7 13.49 0.87 -6.76
C ASP A 7 11.96 0.83 -6.82
N SER A 8 11.30 0.32 -5.77
CA SER A 8 9.84 0.25 -5.72
C SER A 8 9.22 1.63 -5.49
N LEU A 9 9.86 2.47 -4.67
CA LEU A 9 9.41 3.86 -4.46
C LEU A 9 9.51 4.66 -5.76
N LYS A 10 10.62 4.51 -6.49
CA LYS A 10 10.81 5.12 -7.80
C LYS A 10 9.74 4.65 -8.80
N LEU A 11 9.45 3.34 -8.83
CA LEU A 11 8.39 2.79 -9.68
C LEU A 11 7.01 3.38 -9.33
N ILE A 12 6.71 3.60 -8.04
CA ILE A 12 5.46 4.26 -7.64
C ILE A 12 5.39 5.69 -8.21
N GLN A 13 6.47 6.47 -8.12
CA GLN A 13 6.52 7.83 -8.67
C GLN A 13 6.33 7.83 -10.20
N GLU A 14 7.01 6.93 -10.91
CA GLU A 14 6.88 6.76 -12.35
C GLU A 14 5.42 6.45 -12.74
N ARG A 15 4.78 5.49 -12.06
CA ARG A 15 3.39 5.11 -12.34
C ARG A 15 2.39 6.22 -12.04
N ILE A 16 2.62 7.03 -11.01
CA ILE A 16 1.78 8.21 -10.72
C ILE A 16 1.79 9.16 -11.92
N ALA A 17 2.97 9.47 -12.46
CA ALA A 17 3.10 10.37 -13.59
C ALA A 17 2.52 9.77 -14.89
N GLU A 18 2.91 8.53 -15.22
CA GLU A 18 2.49 7.85 -16.46
C GLU A 18 0.97 7.66 -16.55
N GLN A 19 0.32 7.33 -15.44
CA GLN A 19 -1.10 7.00 -15.41
C GLN A 19 -1.96 8.14 -14.86
N SER A 20 -1.36 9.30 -14.54
CA SER A 20 -2.04 10.43 -13.92
C SER A 20 -2.86 10.01 -12.68
N LEU A 21 -2.27 9.17 -11.83
CA LEU A 21 -2.93 8.65 -10.65
C LEU A 21 -3.19 9.78 -9.65
N ASN A 22 -4.31 9.71 -8.94
CA ASN A 22 -4.69 10.69 -7.92
C ASN A 22 -4.79 10.08 -6.51
N ARG A 23 -4.57 8.77 -6.36
CA ARG A 23 -4.61 8.01 -5.11
C ARG A 23 -3.60 6.87 -5.20
N VAL A 24 -2.98 6.52 -4.08
CA VAL A 24 -2.07 5.37 -3.99
C VAL A 24 -2.44 4.54 -2.77
N ILE A 25 -2.58 3.22 -2.98
CA ILE A 25 -2.87 2.27 -1.92
C ILE A 25 -1.76 1.23 -1.89
N VAL A 26 -1.10 1.06 -0.74
CA VAL A 26 -0.09 0.02 -0.54
C VAL A 26 -0.62 -1.07 0.38
N SER A 27 -0.72 -2.29 -0.11
CA SER A 27 -1.11 -3.46 0.70
C SER A 27 0.14 -4.18 1.17
N SER A 28 0.57 -3.94 2.42
CA SER A 28 1.84 -4.46 2.95
C SER A 28 1.80 -4.60 4.47
N CYS A 29 2.71 -3.94 5.19
CA CYS A 29 2.88 -4.00 6.64
C CYS A 29 2.00 -2.98 7.39
N THR A 30 2.27 -2.83 8.68
CA THR A 30 1.64 -1.80 9.51
C THR A 30 1.93 -0.37 9.01
N PRO A 31 0.92 0.53 9.04
CA PRO A 31 1.10 1.95 8.70
C PRO A 31 2.15 2.64 9.57
N ARG A 32 2.30 2.23 10.83
CA ARG A 32 3.14 2.91 11.83
C ARG A 32 4.59 3.13 11.39
N THR A 33 5.14 2.24 10.58
CA THR A 33 6.58 2.27 10.21
C THR A 33 6.81 2.88 8.84
N HIS A 34 6.06 2.45 7.81
CA HIS A 34 6.38 2.79 6.42
C HIS A 34 5.42 3.79 5.79
N GLU A 35 4.29 4.13 6.43
CA GLU A 35 3.38 5.16 5.92
C GLU A 35 4.07 6.50 5.68
N PRO A 36 4.95 7.02 6.57
CA PRO A 36 5.66 8.28 6.31
C PRO A 36 6.48 8.24 5.02
N ILE A 37 7.18 7.12 4.76
CA ILE A 37 8.02 6.94 3.56
C ILE A 37 7.16 6.97 2.30
N PHE A 38 6.03 6.27 2.28
CA PHE A 38 5.14 6.27 1.12
C PHE A 38 4.46 7.64 0.91
N ARG A 39 4.08 8.33 1.99
CA ARG A 39 3.54 9.69 1.91
C ARG A 39 4.54 10.67 1.31
N ASP A 40 5.80 10.57 1.71
CA ASP A 40 6.88 11.38 1.14
C ASP A 40 7.11 11.04 -0.33
N THR A 41 7.10 9.75 -0.67
CA THR A 41 7.24 9.27 -2.05
C THR A 41 6.17 9.83 -2.98
N ILE A 42 4.89 9.80 -2.58
CA ILE A 42 3.80 10.34 -3.42
C ILE A 42 3.80 11.88 -3.45
N ARG A 43 4.27 12.52 -2.37
CA ARG A 43 4.45 13.98 -2.29
C ARG A 43 5.51 14.46 -3.28
N GLU A 44 6.62 13.75 -3.40
CA GLU A 44 7.66 14.01 -4.40
C GLU A 44 7.14 13.82 -5.84
N ALA A 45 6.17 12.92 -6.05
CA ALA A 45 5.46 12.77 -7.32
C ALA A 45 4.36 13.83 -7.57
N GLY A 46 4.20 14.81 -6.68
CA GLY A 46 3.24 15.91 -6.82
C GLY A 46 1.82 15.62 -6.30
N LEU A 47 1.60 14.49 -5.61
CA LEU A 47 0.32 14.19 -4.97
C LEU A 47 0.25 14.69 -3.53
N ASN A 48 -0.96 15.01 -3.08
CA ASN A 48 -1.19 15.31 -1.67
C ASN A 48 -0.93 14.03 -0.83
N PRO A 49 -0.08 14.08 0.22
CA PRO A 49 0.29 12.91 1.04
C PRO A 49 -0.90 12.25 1.76
N TYR A 50 -2.02 12.95 1.94
CA TYR A 50 -3.25 12.41 2.51
C TYR A 50 -4.11 11.64 1.50
N LEU A 51 -3.68 11.55 0.25
CA LEU A 51 -4.27 10.73 -0.82
C LEU A 51 -3.66 9.32 -0.87
N PHE A 52 -2.88 8.97 0.16
CA PHE A 52 -2.28 7.67 0.38
C PHE A 52 -3.07 6.86 1.43
N GLU A 53 -3.27 5.57 1.16
CA GLU A 53 -3.84 4.61 2.10
C GLU A 53 -2.96 3.36 2.20
N MET A 54 -2.97 2.70 3.37
CA MET A 54 -2.19 1.49 3.59
C MET A 54 -3.08 0.36 4.13
N ALA A 55 -3.11 -0.77 3.43
CA ALA A 55 -3.77 -1.98 3.88
C ALA A 55 -2.76 -2.93 4.53
N ASN A 56 -2.97 -3.26 5.81
CA ASN A 56 -2.07 -4.15 6.54
C ASN A 56 -2.43 -5.62 6.26
N ILE A 57 -1.76 -6.23 5.29
CA ILE A 57 -1.93 -7.64 4.91
C ILE A 57 -0.84 -8.55 5.51
N ARG A 58 0.00 -8.02 6.39
CA ARG A 58 1.09 -8.78 7.01
C ARG A 58 0.79 -9.08 8.47
N ASP A 59 0.95 -8.09 9.33
CA ASP A 59 0.82 -8.22 10.78
C ASP A 59 -0.63 -8.58 11.16
N GLN A 60 -1.61 -8.07 10.41
CA GLN A 60 -3.03 -8.37 10.61
C GLN A 60 -3.55 -9.51 9.75
N ASP A 61 -2.71 -10.12 8.89
CA ASP A 61 -3.15 -11.17 8.00
C ASP A 61 -2.12 -12.30 7.82
N SER A 62 -1.15 -12.17 6.91
CA SER A 62 -0.27 -13.28 6.54
C SER A 62 0.52 -13.91 7.71
N TRP A 63 0.92 -13.13 8.72
CA TRP A 63 1.64 -13.66 9.89
C TRP A 63 0.74 -14.43 10.85
N VAL A 64 -0.49 -13.98 11.04
CA VAL A 64 -1.44 -14.59 11.99
C VAL A 64 -2.27 -15.71 11.36
N HIS A 65 -2.31 -15.80 10.02
CA HIS A 65 -3.02 -16.84 9.26
C HIS A 65 -2.09 -17.73 8.42
N ALA A 66 -0.83 -17.90 8.85
CA ALA A 66 0.19 -18.65 8.10
C ALA A 66 -0.21 -20.09 7.72
N ASN A 67 -1.02 -20.74 8.58
CA ASN A 67 -1.52 -22.10 8.35
C ASN A 67 -2.74 -22.17 7.41
N TRP A 68 -3.27 -21.03 6.96
CA TRP A 68 -4.51 -20.93 6.17
C TRP A 68 -4.33 -19.98 4.97
N PRO A 69 -3.42 -20.27 4.04
CA PRO A 69 -3.02 -19.34 2.97
C PRO A 69 -4.18 -18.91 2.06
N ASP A 70 -5.14 -19.79 1.78
CA ASP A 70 -6.31 -19.46 0.96
C ASP A 70 -7.24 -18.46 1.67
N ARG A 71 -7.42 -18.64 2.99
CA ARG A 71 -8.23 -17.73 3.82
C ARG A 71 -7.52 -16.40 4.02
N ALA A 72 -6.21 -16.42 4.24
CA ALA A 72 -5.38 -15.21 4.28
C ALA A 72 -5.48 -14.44 2.96
N THR A 73 -5.30 -15.09 1.82
CA THR A 73 -5.42 -14.45 0.50
C THR A 73 -6.80 -13.82 0.30
N LYS A 74 -7.88 -14.51 0.69
CA LYS A 74 -9.23 -13.94 0.64
C LYS A 74 -9.33 -12.70 1.52
N LYS A 75 -8.82 -12.76 2.75
CA LYS A 75 -8.84 -11.65 3.70
C LYS A 75 -7.99 -10.46 3.23
N ALA A 76 -6.79 -10.68 2.70
CA ALA A 76 -5.96 -9.65 2.08
C ALA A 76 -6.71 -8.89 0.99
N ARG A 77 -7.42 -9.60 0.10
CA ARG A 77 -8.26 -8.98 -0.94
C ARG A 77 -9.36 -8.10 -0.34
N GLU A 78 -10.01 -8.55 0.73
CA GLU A 78 -11.02 -7.75 1.44
C GLU A 78 -10.42 -6.51 2.10
N LEU A 79 -9.26 -6.62 2.75
CA LEU A 79 -8.56 -5.48 3.36
C LEU A 79 -8.16 -4.44 2.31
N THR A 80 -7.61 -4.88 1.17
CA THR A 80 -7.29 -4.00 0.05
C THR A 80 -8.56 -3.35 -0.51
N ARG A 81 -9.64 -4.11 -0.69
CA ARG A 81 -10.93 -3.58 -1.17
C ARG A 81 -11.48 -2.50 -0.23
N MET A 82 -11.37 -2.70 1.09
CA MET A 82 -11.79 -1.72 2.08
C MET A 82 -10.92 -0.44 2.05
N ALA A 83 -9.60 -0.58 1.91
CA ALA A 83 -8.69 0.57 1.76
C ALA A 83 -8.99 1.36 0.48
N VAL A 84 -9.24 0.68 -0.65
CA VAL A 84 -9.69 1.32 -1.89
C VAL A 84 -11.01 2.05 -1.66
N ALA A 85 -11.99 1.43 -1.01
CA ALA A 85 -13.28 2.05 -0.74
C ALA A 85 -13.17 3.32 0.12
N ARG A 86 -12.26 3.35 1.11
CA ARG A 86 -11.98 4.54 1.93
C ARG A 86 -11.30 5.67 1.14
N SER A 87 -10.49 5.33 0.15
CA SER A 87 -9.71 6.28 -0.66
C SER A 87 -10.52 6.96 -1.78
N ARG A 88 -11.74 6.47 -2.05
CA ARG A 88 -12.70 7.03 -3.02
C ARG A 88 -13.38 8.27 -2.46
#